data_AF-A0A8H9DA49-F1
#
_entry.id   AF-A0A8H9DA49-F1
#
_cell.length_a   1.000
_cell.length_b   1.000
_cell.length_c   1.000
_cell.angle_alpha   90.00
_cell.angle_beta   90.00
_cell.angle_gamma   90.00
#
_symmetry.space_group_name_H-M   'P 1'
#
loop_
_entity.id
_entity.type
_entity.pdbx_description
1 polymer ?
#
loop_
_entity_poly.entity_id
_entity_poly.type
_entity_poly.pdbx_seq_one_letter_code
_entity_poly.pdbx_strand_id
1 'polypeptide(L)' 'MRAKVTKQGVRIPKQWLEGIDVVEIRQEQTRIVIEPADMADPILQLGAEPIAVDIDDASIHHDHYLTS' A
#
# COMPACT_ATOMS: atom_id res chain seq x y z
N MET A 1 25.60 10.66 11.63
CA MET A 1 25.84 11.25 10.29
C MET A 1 25.38 12.71 10.29
N ARG A 2 26.07 13.61 9.58
CA ARG A 2 25.56 14.97 9.30
C ARG A 2 25.33 15.08 7.79
N ALA A 3 24.14 15.50 7.38
CA ALA A 3 23.78 15.67 5.98
C ALA A 3 23.46 17.13 5.68
N LYS A 4 23.86 17.61 4.50
CA LYS A 4 23.54 18.97 4.06
C LYS A 4 22.11 19.02 3.53
N VAL A 5 21.36 20.03 3.95
CA VAL A 5 20.05 20.34 3.37
C VAL A 5 20.28 21.01 2.01
N THR A 6 19.70 20.44 0.95
CA THR A 6 19.79 20.96 -0.41
C THR A 6 18.45 21.53 -0.87
N LYS A 7 18.37 22.05 -2.10
CA LYS A 7 17.09 22.46 -2.70
C LYS A 7 16.06 21.31 -2.79
N GLN A 8 16.53 20.07 -2.76
CA GLN A 8 15.70 18.86 -2.77
C GLN A 8 15.45 18.30 -1.35
N GLY A 9 15.85 19.04 -0.31
CA GLY A 9 15.79 18.59 1.08
C GLY A 9 17.00 17.75 1.49
N VAL A 10 16.77 16.86 2.47
CA VAL A 10 17.77 15.90 2.99
C VAL A 10 17.59 14.57 2.26
N ARG A 11 18.69 14.04 1.72
CA ARG A 11 18.68 12.73 1.05
C ARG A 11 18.96 11.61 2.06
N ILE A 12 18.09 10.61 2.09
CA ILE A 12 18.23 9.42 2.92
C ILE A 12 18.81 8.30 2.05
N PRO A 13 19.89 7.63 2.47
CA PRO A 13 20.44 6.48 1.73
C PRO A 13 19.41 5.36 1.56
N LYS A 14 19.23 4.86 0.33
CA LYS A 14 18.25 3.80 0.03
C LYS A 14 18.47 2.52 0.84
N GLN A 15 19.74 2.16 1.10
CA GLN A 15 20.13 1.01 1.91
C GLN A 15 19.58 1.03 3.36
N TRP A 16 19.11 2.18 3.86
CA TRP A 16 18.47 2.27 5.18
C TRP A 16 16.99 1.90 5.16
N LEU A 17 16.39 1.83 3.96
CA LEU A 17 15.00 1.47 3.72
C LEU A 17 14.92 0.17 2.89
N GLU A 18 15.95 -0.67 2.94
CA GLU A 18 15.97 -1.92 2.20
C GLU A 18 14.92 -2.89 2.74
N GLY A 19 14.11 -3.46 1.85
CA GLY A 19 12.97 -4.30 2.22
C GLY A 19 11.73 -3.54 2.68
N ILE A 20 11.71 -2.20 2.59
CA ILE A 20 10.54 -1.37 2.90
C ILE A 20 10.04 -0.72 1.61
N ASP A 21 8.82 -1.08 1.21
CA ASP A 21 8.20 -0.56 -0.01
C ASP A 21 7.49 0.78 0.21
N VAL A 22 6.86 0.94 1.37
CA VAL A 22 6.08 2.13 1.74
C VAL A 22 6.45 2.59 3.14
N VAL A 23 6.61 3.90 3.31
CA VAL A 23 6.89 4.54 4.61
C VAL A 23 5.85 5.58 4.94
N GLU A 24 5.49 5.67 6.21
CA GLU A 24 4.82 6.84 6.76
C GLU A 24 5.85 7.88 7.17
N ILE A 25 5.59 9.14 6.84
CA ILE A 25 6.43 10.28 7.19
C ILE A 25 5.60 11.26 8.01
N ARG A 26 6.03 11.52 9.25
CA ARG A 26 5.32 12.40 10.17
C ARG A 26 6.28 13.46 10.72
N GLN A 27 5.82 14.71 10.70
CA GLN A 27 6.55 15.81 11.32
C GLN A 27 6.05 16.01 12.75
N GLU A 28 6.92 15.74 13.71
CA GLU A 28 6.73 16.13 15.11
C GLU A 28 7.42 17.47 15.37
N GLN A 29 7.13 18.07 16.53
CA GLN A 29 7.57 19.42 16.91
C GLN A 29 9.05 19.72 16.55
N THR A 30 9.96 18.78 16.83
CA THR A 30 11.41 18.98 16.66
C THR A 30 12.08 17.94 15.76
N ARG A 31 11.32 16.98 15.20
CA ARG A 31 11.88 15.85 14.46
C ARG A 31 10.93 15.36 13.37
N ILE A 32 11.51 14.75 12.34
CA ILE A 32 10.77 14.02 11.31
C ILE A 32 10.95 12.54 11.62
N VAL A 33 9.84 11.81 11.74
CA VAL A 33 9.82 10.37 11.95
C VAL A 33 9.47 9.71 10.63
N ILE A 34 10.20 8.65 10.29
CA ILE A 34 10.01 7.82 9.11
C ILE A 34 9.97 6.38 9.60
N GLU A 35 8.86 5.71 9.34
CA GLU A 35 8.63 4.32 9.74
C GLU A 35 7.98 3.54 8.60
N PRO A 36 8.14 2.21 8.54
CA PRO A 36 7.40 1.38 7.59
C PRO A 36 5.90 1.65 7.74
N ALA A 37 5.20 1.84 6.62
CA ALA A 37 3.75 1.91 6.66
C ALA A 37 3.21 0.49 6.87
N ASP A 38 2.22 0.34 7.75
CA ASP A 38 1.46 -0.90 7.85
C ASP A 38 0.71 -1.10 6.53
N MET A 39 1.25 -1.97 5.66
CA MET A 39 0.61 -2.38 4.42
C MET A 39 -0.52 -3.38 4.71
N ALA A 40 -1.53 -2.95 5.45
CA ALA A 40 -2.85 -3.54 5.31
C ALA A 40 -3.61 -2.74 4.25
N ASP A 41 -3.11 -2.73 3.01
CA ASP A 41 -3.90 -2.21 1.89
C ASP A 41 -5.05 -3.19 1.65
N PRO A 42 -6.31 -2.82 1.94
CA PRO A 42 -7.44 -3.71 1.75
C PRO A 42 -7.58 -4.14 0.29
N ILE A 43 -7.07 -3.38 -0.68
CA ILE A 43 -7.03 -3.75 -2.10
C ILE A 43 -6.08 -4.92 -2.33
N LEU A 44 -4.90 -4.93 -1.69
CA LEU A 44 -3.95 -6.05 -1.76
C LEU A 44 -4.46 -7.30 -1.02
N GLN A 45 -5.46 -7.14 -0.15
CA GLN A 45 -6.13 -8.23 0.55
C GLN A 45 -7.42 -8.71 -0.16
N LEU A 46 -7.83 -8.09 -1.28
CA LEU A 46 -8.99 -8.55 -2.04
C LEU A 46 -8.71 -9.94 -2.63
N GLY A 47 -9.60 -10.88 -2.33
CA GLY A 47 -9.47 -12.27 -2.78
C GLY A 47 -8.47 -13.11 -1.97
N ALA A 48 -7.88 -12.58 -0.89
CA ALA A 48 -7.06 -13.35 0.03
C ALA A 48 -7.90 -14.40 0.80
N GLU A 49 -9.17 -14.09 1.07
CA GLU A 49 -10.15 -15.01 1.66
C GLU A 49 -11.39 -15.10 0.76
N PRO A 50 -11.35 -15.89 -0.33
CA PRO A 50 -12.53 -16.11 -1.14
C PRO A 50 -13.54 -16.96 -0.38
N ILE A 51 -14.79 -16.50 -0.33
CA ILE A 51 -15.91 -17.31 0.14
C ILE A 51 -16.17 -18.42 -0.87
N ALA A 52 -15.94 -19.67 -0.44
CA ALA A 52 -16.35 -20.85 -1.20
C ALA A 52 -17.87 -20.98 -1.11
N VAL A 53 -18.55 -20.53 -2.15
CA VAL A 53 -19.99 -20.66 -2.30
C VAL A 53 -20.24 -21.82 -3.27
N ASP A 54 -21.05 -22.79 -2.86
CA ASP A 54 -21.37 -24.02 -3.63
C ASP A 54 -22.43 -23.74 -4.72
N ILE A 55 -22.30 -22.58 -5.37
CA ILE A 55 -23.22 -22.10 -6.40
C ILE A 55 -22.38 -21.89 -7.65
N ASP A 56 -22.76 -22.56 -8.74
CA ASP A 56 -22.20 -22.37 -10.08
C ASP A 56 -22.51 -20.95 -10.59
N ASP A 57 -21.67 -20.02 -10.15
CA ASP A 57 -21.24 -18.76 -10.77
C ASP A 57 -22.31 -17.79 -11.35
N ALA A 58 -22.33 -16.58 -10.81
CA ALA A 58 -23.02 -15.42 -11.39
C ALA A 58 -22.38 -14.90 -12.69
N SER A 59 -21.22 -15.43 -13.10
CA SER A 59 -20.54 -15.09 -14.37
C SER A 59 -20.94 -15.99 -15.53
N ILE A 60 -21.58 -17.14 -15.30
CA ILE A 60 -22.09 -18.01 -16.38
C ILE A 60 -23.26 -17.35 -17.13
N HIS A 61 -24.07 -16.53 -16.44
CA HIS A 61 -25.25 -15.86 -17.00
C HIS A 61 -25.12 -14.33 -17.03
N HIS A 62 -23.89 -13.79 -17.03
CA HIS A 62 -23.67 -12.33 -16.96
C HIS A 62 -24.40 -11.57 -18.09
N ASP A 63 -24.49 -12.19 -19.28
CA ASP A 63 -25.19 -11.65 -20.44
C ASP A 63 -26.71 -11.54 -20.26
N HIS A 64 -27.30 -12.33 -19.35
CA HIS A 64 -28.75 -12.34 -19.11
C HIS A 64 -29.25 -11.06 -18.43
N TYR A 65 -28.36 -10.24 -17.86
CA TYR A 65 -28.69 -9.01 -17.13
C TYR A 65 -28.29 -7.73 -17.87
N LEU A 66 -27.73 -7.83 -19.07
CA LEU A 66 -27.27 -6.69 -19.86
C LEU A 66 -28.24 -6.23 -20.96
N THR A 67 -29.39 -6.89 -21.11
CA THR A 67 -30.44 -6.48 -22.06
C THR A 67 -31.73 -6.10 -21.34
N SER A 68 -31.93 -4.79 -21.20
CA SER A 68 -33.25 -4.16 -20.99
C SER A 68 -33.58 -3.29 -22.20
#